data_AF-A0A932WX88-F1
#
_entry.id   AF-A0A932WX88-F1
#
_cell.length_a   1.000
_cell.length_b   1.000
_cell.length_c   1.000
_cell.angle_alpha   90.00
_cell.angle_beta   90.00
_cell.angle_gamma   90.00
#
_symmetry.space_group_name_H-M   'P 1'
#
loop_
_entity.id
_entity.type
_entity.pdbx_description
1 polymer ?
#
loop_
_entity_poly.entity_id
_entity_poly.type
_entity_poly.pdbx_seq_one_letter_code
_entity_poly.pdbx_strand_id
1 'polypeptide(L)'
;MVETSLPRNIQILIEKEAKEALLEVRGPYYLFNPLDGSRIAAGLLGKRFIIRELARGLKWGEEFPGIHQLYIKPRSPDTSIFINGIQYSGGVFVYGVEGKIHVVNEVDIESYVKSILTTEFPTPMEPEVMAAVAIVTRTQAYYQSLKGQNGFWHIQAKESGYAGSALLVSKSPIERAVDSTKNLILVHPSQGKNVPFAASWTEHSAGKTAAYETIFRQEAAAPEKGVEAPHALLARQESKWSHQISKKQLANSLGLSQVDAFEVFIDPPSGKVYGIRIKDGNESYDFDFHTLQTKLGKEHLPSSDFTVSQKENMLHFTGFGKGHGVGLC
;
A
#
# COMPACT_ATOMS: atom_id res chain seq x y z
N MET A 1 -18.61 -18.37 20.08
CA MET A 1 -17.74 -17.28 19.58
C MET A 1 -16.91 -17.87 18.46
N VAL A 2 -17.10 -17.43 17.22
CA VAL A 2 -16.20 -17.83 16.13
C VAL A 2 -14.89 -17.11 16.39
N GLU A 3 -13.88 -17.87 16.80
CA GLU A 3 -12.50 -17.43 16.80
C GLU A 3 -12.16 -17.20 15.32
N THR A 4 -12.27 -15.96 14.85
CA THR A 4 -11.92 -15.59 13.48
C THR A 4 -10.44 -15.87 13.34
N SER A 5 -10.12 -16.99 12.68
CA SER A 5 -8.75 -17.34 12.35
C SER A 5 -8.17 -16.23 11.49
N LEU A 6 -6.97 -15.79 11.84
CA LEU A 6 -6.31 -14.73 11.10
C LEU A 6 -6.12 -15.17 9.64
N PRO A 7 -6.40 -14.28 8.67
CA PRO A 7 -6.34 -14.62 7.26
C PRO A 7 -4.91 -15.04 6.87
N ARG A 8 -4.77 -16.19 6.21
CA ARG A 8 -3.46 -16.64 5.74
C ARG A 8 -2.98 -15.90 4.48
N ASN A 9 -3.92 -15.38 3.72
CA ASN A 9 -3.70 -14.75 2.43
C ASN A 9 -4.19 -13.30 2.43
N ILE A 10 -3.66 -12.53 1.48
CA ILE A 10 -4.11 -11.19 1.14
C ILE A 10 -4.39 -11.12 -0.36
N GLN A 11 -5.48 -10.44 -0.73
CA GLN A 11 -5.89 -10.23 -2.11
C GLN A 11 -5.52 -8.80 -2.54
N ILE A 12 -4.65 -8.67 -3.55
CA ILE A 12 -4.14 -7.39 -4.04
C ILE A 12 -4.63 -7.14 -5.46
N LEU A 13 -5.35 -6.04 -5.69
CA LEU A 13 -5.69 -5.57 -7.03
C LEU A 13 -4.44 -5.07 -7.74
N ILE A 14 -4.10 -5.71 -8.85
CA ILE A 14 -2.93 -5.38 -9.68
C ILE A 14 -3.36 -4.54 -10.89
N GLU A 15 -4.39 -4.98 -11.59
CA GLU A 15 -4.94 -4.28 -12.75
C GLU A 15 -6.40 -3.92 -12.48
N LYS A 16 -6.77 -2.66 -12.71
CA LYS A 16 -8.13 -2.15 -12.53
C LYS A 16 -8.66 -1.71 -13.88
N GLU A 17 -9.83 -2.22 -14.28
CA GLU A 17 -10.53 -1.77 -15.49
C GLU A 17 -9.70 -1.87 -16.79
N ALA A 18 -8.78 -2.84 -16.85
CA ALA A 18 -7.95 -3.06 -18.03
C ALA A 18 -8.79 -3.63 -19.18
N LYS A 19 -8.49 -3.27 -20.43
CA LYS A 19 -9.15 -3.91 -21.59
C LYS A 19 -8.75 -5.38 -21.72
N GLU A 20 -7.47 -5.65 -21.44
CA GLU A 20 -6.86 -6.96 -21.52
C GLU A 20 -5.55 -6.98 -20.73
N ALA A 21 -5.03 -8.18 -20.46
CA ALA A 21 -3.71 -8.39 -19.88
C ALA A 21 -3.05 -9.61 -20.52
N LEU A 22 -1.72 -9.61 -20.62
CA LEU A 22 -0.99 -10.82 -20.97
C LEU A 22 -0.89 -11.71 -19.72
N LEU A 23 -1.59 -12.85 -19.73
CA LEU A 23 -1.56 -13.83 -18.65
C LEU A 23 -0.76 -15.07 -19.10
N GLU A 24 0.30 -15.35 -18.35
CA GLU A 24 1.15 -16.52 -18.54
C GLU A 24 1.21 -17.35 -17.25
N VAL A 25 1.04 -18.66 -17.38
CA VAL A 25 1.26 -19.62 -16.30
C VAL A 25 2.34 -20.57 -16.77
N ARG A 26 3.39 -20.77 -15.97
CA ARG A 26 4.45 -21.75 -16.21
C ARG A 26 4.32 -22.86 -15.17
N GLY A 27 4.02 -24.08 -15.61
CA GLY A 27 3.79 -25.22 -14.73
C GLY A 27 2.31 -25.61 -14.59
N PRO A 28 2.01 -26.61 -13.73
CA PRO A 28 0.67 -27.15 -13.61
C PRO A 28 -0.27 -26.23 -12.82
N TYR A 29 -1.52 -26.10 -13.25
CA TYR A 29 -2.52 -25.22 -12.62
C TYR A 29 -3.93 -25.79 -12.67
N TYR A 30 -4.79 -25.29 -11.80
CA TYR A 30 -6.24 -25.46 -11.85
C TYR A 30 -6.92 -24.15 -12.22
N LEU A 31 -8.04 -24.25 -12.93
CA LEU A 31 -8.97 -23.14 -13.15
C LEU A 31 -10.26 -23.42 -12.39
N PHE A 32 -10.67 -22.45 -11.57
CA PHE A 32 -11.94 -22.47 -10.86
C PHE A 32 -12.81 -21.28 -11.26
N ASN A 33 -14.12 -21.44 -11.15
CA ASN A 33 -15.06 -20.33 -11.15
C ASN A 33 -15.24 -19.86 -9.70
N PRO A 34 -14.80 -18.64 -9.33
CA PRO A 34 -15.01 -18.11 -7.98
C PRO A 34 -16.48 -18.00 -7.56
N LEU A 35 -17.43 -18.06 -8.50
CA LEU A 35 -18.86 -17.81 -8.21
C LEU A 35 -19.47 -18.95 -7.41
N ASP A 36 -19.11 -20.17 -7.79
CA ASP A 36 -19.69 -21.41 -7.29
C ASP A 36 -18.62 -22.41 -6.81
N GLY A 37 -17.34 -22.05 -6.94
CA GLY A 37 -16.20 -22.90 -6.59
C GLY A 37 -15.96 -24.07 -7.54
N SER A 38 -16.71 -24.16 -8.65
CA SER A 38 -16.60 -25.26 -9.60
C SER A 38 -15.24 -25.23 -10.31
N ARG A 39 -14.69 -26.42 -10.57
CA ARG A 39 -13.46 -26.56 -11.35
C ARG A 39 -13.80 -26.53 -12.83
N ILE A 40 -13.28 -25.55 -13.54
CA ILE A 40 -13.50 -25.35 -14.97
C ILE A 40 -12.54 -26.25 -15.77
N ALA A 41 -11.25 -26.20 -15.45
CA ALA A 41 -10.22 -26.90 -16.21
C ALA A 41 -8.93 -27.10 -15.40
N ALA A 42 -7.92 -27.70 -16.03
CA ALA A 42 -6.56 -27.79 -15.51
C ALA A 42 -5.54 -27.87 -16.65
N GLY A 43 -4.33 -27.38 -16.41
CA GLY A 43 -3.19 -27.51 -17.31
C GLY A 43 -2.00 -28.19 -16.63
N LEU A 44 -1.14 -28.85 -17.42
CA LEU A 44 0.08 -29.50 -16.92
C LEU A 44 1.38 -28.77 -17.30
N LEU A 45 1.43 -28.15 -18.49
CA LEU A 45 2.67 -27.63 -19.08
C LEU A 45 2.80 -26.09 -19.04
N GLY A 46 1.78 -25.40 -18.52
CA GLY A 46 1.68 -23.94 -18.59
C GLY A 46 1.06 -23.45 -19.91
N LYS A 47 0.70 -22.16 -19.95
CA LYS A 47 -0.02 -21.53 -21.05
C LYS A 47 0.17 -20.01 -21.02
N ARG A 48 0.27 -19.37 -22.19
CA ARG A 48 0.46 -17.92 -22.35
C ARG A 48 -0.46 -17.34 -23.42
N PHE A 49 -1.43 -16.51 -23.01
CA PHE A 49 -2.34 -15.81 -23.92
C PHE A 49 -2.79 -14.49 -23.31
N ILE A 50 -3.31 -13.61 -24.15
CA ILE A 50 -4.07 -12.46 -23.69
C ILE A 50 -5.34 -12.96 -22.99
N ILE A 51 -5.59 -12.46 -21.78
CA ILE A 51 -6.88 -12.58 -21.10
C ILE A 51 -7.67 -11.28 -21.29
N ARG A 52 -8.94 -11.41 -21.65
CA ARG A 52 -9.86 -10.29 -21.85
C ARG A 52 -11.30 -10.72 -21.62
N GLU A 53 -12.15 -9.75 -21.35
CA GLU A 53 -13.58 -9.95 -21.21
C GLU A 53 -14.28 -9.79 -22.58
N LEU A 54 -15.13 -10.75 -22.94
CA LEU A 54 -16.00 -10.69 -24.12
C LEU A 54 -17.46 -10.66 -23.68
N ALA A 55 -18.37 -10.32 -24.61
CA ALA A 55 -19.81 -10.25 -24.33
C ALA A 55 -20.43 -11.55 -23.76
N ARG A 56 -19.79 -12.71 -24.02
CA ARG A 56 -20.28 -14.02 -23.55
C ARG A 56 -19.41 -14.64 -22.44
N GLY A 57 -18.42 -13.92 -21.91
CA GLY A 57 -17.51 -14.42 -20.87
C GLY A 57 -16.04 -14.15 -21.17
N LEU A 58 -15.17 -14.64 -20.28
CA LEU A 58 -13.73 -14.46 -20.38
C LEU A 58 -13.14 -15.29 -21.52
N LYS A 59 -12.07 -14.77 -22.11
CA LYS A 59 -11.23 -15.49 -23.07
C LYS A 59 -9.79 -15.49 -22.61
N TRP A 60 -9.17 -16.67 -22.55
CA TRP A 60 -7.74 -16.84 -22.33
C TRP A 60 -7.28 -18.08 -23.10
N GLY A 61 -6.83 -17.87 -24.34
CA GLY A 61 -6.62 -18.93 -25.33
C GLY A 61 -7.94 -19.47 -25.88
N GLU A 62 -8.69 -20.20 -25.04
CA GLU A 62 -10.09 -20.58 -25.29
C GLU A 62 -11.06 -19.55 -24.70
N GLU A 63 -12.29 -19.61 -25.18
CA GLU A 63 -13.41 -18.87 -24.61
C GLU A 63 -14.05 -19.70 -23.50
N PHE A 64 -14.50 -19.02 -22.44
CA PHE A 64 -15.23 -19.60 -21.33
C PHE A 64 -16.66 -19.02 -21.31
N PRO A 65 -17.60 -19.54 -22.14
CA PRO A 65 -18.95 -19.01 -22.22
C PRO A 65 -19.68 -19.04 -20.86
N GLY A 66 -20.29 -17.92 -20.47
CA GLY A 66 -20.99 -17.74 -19.19
C GLY A 66 -20.08 -17.57 -17.98
N ILE A 67 -18.75 -17.63 -18.16
CA ILE A 67 -17.78 -17.47 -17.07
C ILE A 67 -17.16 -16.08 -17.15
N HIS A 68 -17.58 -15.20 -16.23
CA HIS A 68 -17.07 -13.83 -16.10
C HIS A 68 -16.02 -13.70 -14.99
N GLN A 69 -15.62 -14.81 -14.37
CA GLN A 69 -14.60 -14.82 -13.34
C GLN A 69 -13.81 -16.13 -13.33
N LEU A 70 -12.50 -16.00 -13.23
CA LEU A 70 -11.56 -17.12 -13.20
C LEU A 70 -10.63 -16.99 -12.00
N TYR A 71 -10.38 -18.10 -11.32
CA TYR A 71 -9.29 -18.24 -10.37
C TYR A 71 -8.28 -19.26 -10.87
N ILE A 72 -7.08 -18.77 -11.14
CA ILE A 72 -5.92 -19.55 -11.55
C ILE A 72 -5.16 -19.93 -10.29
N LYS A 73 -5.20 -21.21 -9.94
CA LYS A 73 -4.53 -21.77 -8.76
C LYS A 73 -3.31 -22.61 -9.17
N PRO A 74 -2.09 -22.29 -8.70
CA PRO A 74 -0.93 -23.17 -8.80
C PRO A 74 -1.21 -24.58 -8.27
N ARG A 75 -0.73 -25.62 -8.97
CA ARG A 75 -0.73 -27.01 -8.47
C ARG A 75 0.58 -27.43 -7.83
N SER A 76 1.66 -26.73 -8.13
CA SER A 76 2.99 -26.96 -7.59
C SER A 76 3.57 -25.64 -7.07
N PRO A 77 4.39 -25.65 -6.00
CA PRO A 77 5.19 -24.50 -5.58
C PRO A 77 6.07 -23.92 -6.70
N ASP A 78 6.47 -24.74 -7.68
CA ASP A 78 7.28 -24.31 -8.82
C ASP A 78 6.47 -23.59 -9.91
N THR A 79 5.14 -23.56 -9.78
CA THR A 79 4.28 -22.90 -10.76
C THR A 79 4.39 -21.40 -10.61
N SER A 80 4.73 -20.71 -11.70
CA SER A 80 4.84 -19.25 -11.72
C SER A 80 3.73 -18.64 -12.57
N ILE A 81 3.09 -17.60 -12.06
CA ILE A 81 2.07 -16.83 -12.80
C ILE A 81 2.66 -15.47 -13.14
N PHE A 82 2.44 -15.00 -14.36
CA PHE A 82 2.88 -13.70 -14.83
C PHE A 82 1.70 -12.90 -15.39
N ILE A 83 1.61 -11.63 -14.98
CA ILE A 83 0.67 -10.65 -15.54
C ILE A 83 1.51 -9.54 -16.17
N ASN A 84 1.33 -9.30 -17.46
CA ASN A 84 2.08 -8.29 -18.21
C ASN A 84 3.60 -8.41 -18.05
N GLY A 85 4.09 -9.65 -17.88
CA GLY A 85 5.51 -9.97 -17.69
C GLY A 85 6.03 -9.90 -16.25
N ILE A 86 5.22 -9.43 -15.29
CA ILE A 86 5.60 -9.39 -13.87
C ILE A 86 5.18 -10.70 -13.20
N GLN A 87 6.10 -11.33 -12.46
CA GLN A 87 5.86 -12.58 -11.76
C GLN A 87 5.11 -12.34 -10.44
N TYR A 88 4.12 -13.21 -10.17
CA TYR A 88 3.34 -13.24 -8.94
C TYR A 88 3.34 -14.65 -8.34
N SER A 89 3.54 -14.71 -7.02
CA SER A 89 3.36 -15.93 -6.22
C SER A 89 1.89 -16.14 -5.88
N GLY A 90 1.51 -17.38 -5.55
CA GLY A 90 0.14 -17.69 -5.18
C GLY A 90 -0.82 -17.74 -6.37
N GLY A 91 -2.11 -17.49 -6.12
CA GLY A 91 -3.16 -17.56 -7.14
C GLY A 91 -3.48 -16.21 -7.77
N VAL A 92 -4.17 -16.23 -8.90
CA VAL A 92 -4.67 -15.01 -9.55
C VAL A 92 -6.15 -15.15 -9.85
N PHE A 93 -6.93 -14.17 -9.41
CA PHE A 93 -8.30 -13.96 -9.86
C PHE A 93 -8.32 -12.99 -11.04
N VAL A 94 -9.22 -13.24 -11.99
CA VAL A 94 -9.58 -12.31 -13.06
C VAL A 94 -11.09 -12.17 -13.07
N TYR A 95 -11.57 -10.93 -12.92
CA TYR A 95 -12.99 -10.59 -12.93
C TYR A 95 -13.30 -9.74 -14.16
N GLY A 96 -14.20 -10.21 -15.01
CA GLY A 96 -14.71 -9.50 -16.18
C GLY A 96 -15.92 -8.66 -15.82
N VAL A 97 -15.90 -7.37 -16.19
CA VAL A 97 -16.99 -6.41 -15.96
C VAL A 97 -17.08 -5.48 -17.17
N GLU A 98 -18.21 -5.49 -17.86
CA GLU A 98 -18.53 -4.56 -18.97
C GLU A 98 -17.42 -4.47 -20.05
N GLY A 99 -16.85 -5.61 -20.45
CA GLY A 99 -15.78 -5.67 -21.47
C GLY A 99 -14.40 -5.23 -20.96
N LYS A 100 -14.24 -5.01 -19.66
CA LYS A 100 -12.96 -4.79 -18.97
C LYS A 100 -12.67 -5.93 -18.00
N ILE A 101 -11.44 -5.97 -17.51
CA ILE A 101 -10.99 -6.92 -16.49
C ILE A 101 -10.38 -6.23 -15.28
N HIS A 102 -10.57 -6.84 -14.13
CA HIS A 102 -9.78 -6.62 -12.92
C HIS A 102 -8.92 -7.85 -12.67
N VAL A 103 -7.65 -7.65 -12.34
CA VAL A 103 -6.72 -8.73 -12.00
C VAL A 103 -6.31 -8.59 -10.55
N VAL A 104 -6.54 -9.63 -9.76
CA VAL A 104 -6.25 -9.66 -8.32
C VAL A 104 -5.33 -10.83 -8.02
N ASN A 105 -4.19 -10.58 -7.39
CA ASN A 105 -3.33 -11.64 -6.91
C ASN A 105 -3.69 -12.01 -5.47
N GLU A 106 -3.87 -13.30 -5.22
CA GLU A 106 -3.97 -13.87 -3.90
C GLU A 106 -2.64 -14.50 -3.52
N VAL A 107 -2.03 -13.97 -2.47
CA VAL A 107 -0.72 -14.40 -2.01
C VAL A 107 -0.74 -14.59 -0.49
N ASP A 108 0.09 -15.49 0.03
CA ASP A 108 0.26 -15.62 1.47
C ASP A 108 0.88 -14.35 2.04
N ILE A 109 0.53 -14.02 3.30
CA ILE A 109 0.96 -12.77 3.91
C ILE A 109 2.49 -12.68 4.03
N GLU A 110 3.21 -13.79 4.23
CA GLU A 110 4.67 -13.75 4.36
C GLU A 110 5.34 -13.36 3.04
N SER A 111 4.89 -13.94 1.92
CA SER A 111 5.34 -13.55 0.58
C SER A 111 4.98 -12.09 0.24
N TYR A 112 3.81 -11.61 0.69
CA TYR A 112 3.46 -10.19 0.56
C TYR A 112 4.43 -9.30 1.33
N VAL A 113 4.71 -9.60 2.60
CA VAL A 113 5.64 -8.81 3.44
C VAL A 113 7.05 -8.81 2.82
N LYS A 114 7.54 -9.95 2.32
CA LYS A 114 8.84 -10.02 1.61
C LYS A 114 8.87 -9.08 0.40
N SER A 115 7.80 -9.06 -0.39
CA SER A 115 7.68 -8.19 -1.58
C SER A 115 7.74 -6.71 -1.21
N ILE A 116 6.92 -6.28 -0.25
CA ILE A 116 6.87 -4.89 0.22
C ILE A 116 8.23 -4.45 0.78
N LEU A 117 8.85 -5.25 1.63
CA LEU A 117 10.11 -4.84 2.26
C LEU A 117 11.27 -4.81 1.27
N THR A 118 11.24 -5.66 0.25
CA THR A 118 12.28 -5.67 -0.79
C THR A 118 12.25 -4.40 -1.62
N THR A 119 11.08 -3.84 -1.89
CA THR A 119 10.96 -2.55 -2.58
C THR A 119 11.29 -1.36 -1.69
N GLU A 120 10.91 -1.41 -0.41
CA GLU A 120 11.14 -0.31 0.54
C GLU A 120 12.59 -0.23 1.04
N PHE A 121 13.29 -1.37 1.14
CA PHE A 121 14.66 -1.46 1.66
C PHE A 121 15.63 -2.05 0.63
N PRO A 122 15.94 -1.31 -0.46
CA PRO A 122 16.92 -1.77 -1.46
C PRO A 122 18.30 -2.01 -0.82
N THR A 123 18.60 -1.27 0.24
CA THR A 123 19.72 -1.56 1.16
C THR A 123 19.13 -1.90 2.53
N PRO A 124 19.10 -3.18 2.92
CA PRO A 124 18.55 -3.60 4.21
C PRO A 124 19.28 -2.94 5.38
N MET A 125 18.53 -2.61 6.43
CA MET A 125 19.05 -2.08 7.68
C MET A 125 19.47 -3.21 8.63
N GLU A 126 19.88 -2.85 9.84
CA GLU A 126 20.21 -3.78 10.92
C GLU A 126 19.11 -4.84 11.12
N PRO A 127 19.47 -6.09 11.47
CA PRO A 127 18.52 -7.21 11.54
C PRO A 127 17.29 -6.95 12.42
N GLU A 128 17.47 -6.30 13.58
CA GLU A 128 16.37 -6.00 14.50
C GLU A 128 15.42 -4.91 13.97
N VAL A 129 15.95 -3.96 13.18
CA VAL A 129 15.12 -2.95 12.48
C VAL A 129 14.26 -3.66 11.43
N MET A 130 14.87 -4.52 10.62
CA MET A 130 14.15 -5.29 9.62
C MET A 130 13.10 -6.22 10.24
N ALA A 131 13.39 -6.82 11.39
CA ALA A 131 12.45 -7.65 12.14
C ALA A 131 11.24 -6.84 12.65
N ALA A 132 11.48 -5.68 13.26
CA ALA A 132 10.41 -4.80 13.74
C ALA A 132 9.51 -4.31 12.60
N VAL A 133 10.12 -3.88 11.49
CA VAL A 133 9.38 -3.42 10.30
C VAL A 133 8.61 -4.58 9.64
N ALA A 134 9.15 -5.81 9.64
CA ALA A 134 8.42 -7.00 9.18
C ALA A 134 7.17 -7.27 10.03
N ILE A 135 7.27 -7.19 11.36
CA ILE A 135 6.13 -7.36 12.27
C ILE A 135 5.06 -6.28 12.03
N VAL A 136 5.47 -5.01 11.89
CA VAL A 136 4.55 -3.89 11.61
C VAL A 136 3.85 -4.07 10.26
N THR A 137 4.62 -4.37 9.20
CA THR A 137 4.09 -4.58 7.84
C THR A 137 3.13 -5.76 7.79
N ARG A 138 3.46 -6.85 8.50
CA ARG A 138 2.59 -8.02 8.66
C ARG A 138 1.30 -7.64 9.38
N THR A 139 1.39 -6.92 10.50
CA THR A 139 0.22 -6.46 11.26
C THR A 139 -0.74 -5.66 10.37
N GLN A 140 -0.20 -4.75 9.55
CA GLN A 140 -0.99 -3.98 8.60
C GLN A 140 -1.65 -4.86 7.53
N ALA A 141 -0.94 -5.87 7.00
CA ALA A 141 -1.51 -6.81 6.04
C ALA A 141 -2.69 -7.59 6.63
N TYR A 142 -2.58 -8.05 7.88
CA TYR A 142 -3.68 -8.69 8.61
C TYR A 142 -4.86 -7.73 8.83
N TYR A 143 -4.60 -6.50 9.26
CA TYR A 143 -5.64 -5.49 9.46
C TYR A 143 -6.41 -5.21 8.15
N GLN A 144 -5.70 -4.98 7.04
CA GLN A 144 -6.33 -4.72 5.74
C GLN A 144 -7.10 -5.93 5.21
N SER A 145 -6.56 -7.14 5.40
CA SER A 145 -7.23 -8.37 4.99
C SER A 145 -8.54 -8.60 5.74
N LEU A 146 -8.57 -8.35 7.06
CA LEU A 146 -9.79 -8.42 7.86
C LEU A 146 -10.81 -7.32 7.50
N LYS A 147 -10.34 -6.09 7.30
CA LYS A 147 -11.20 -4.95 6.91
C LYS A 147 -11.84 -5.18 5.54
N GLY A 148 -11.10 -5.78 4.61
CA GLY A 148 -11.52 -6.05 3.24
C GLY A 148 -12.17 -7.41 2.99
N GLN A 149 -12.44 -8.23 4.02
CA GLN A 149 -12.80 -9.65 3.87
C GLN A 149 -14.03 -9.95 2.99
N ASN A 150 -14.91 -8.96 2.78
CA ASN A 150 -16.11 -9.07 1.95
C ASN A 150 -15.94 -8.47 0.55
N GLY A 151 -14.75 -7.97 0.22
CA GLY A 151 -14.42 -7.39 -1.07
C GLY A 151 -13.79 -8.40 -2.03
N PHE A 152 -13.70 -8.02 -3.31
CA PHE A 152 -12.98 -8.79 -4.33
C PHE A 152 -11.45 -8.69 -4.21
N TRP A 153 -10.98 -7.71 -3.44
CA TRP A 153 -9.58 -7.51 -3.04
C TRP A 153 -9.54 -6.72 -1.74
N HIS A 154 -8.42 -6.81 -1.03
CA HIS A 154 -8.19 -6.12 0.24
C HIS A 154 -7.44 -4.80 0.06
N ILE A 155 -6.48 -4.77 -0.87
CA ILE A 155 -5.60 -3.61 -1.13
C ILE A 155 -5.30 -3.46 -2.62
N GLN A 156 -4.74 -2.31 -3.02
CA GLN A 156 -4.28 -2.06 -4.38
C GLN A 156 -2.75 -2.02 -4.45
N ALA A 157 -2.16 -2.65 -5.46
CA ALA A 157 -0.71 -2.75 -5.63
C ALA A 157 -0.03 -1.37 -5.75
N LYS A 158 -0.67 -0.44 -6.47
CA LYS A 158 -0.15 0.93 -6.65
C LYS A 158 -0.08 1.73 -5.35
N GLU A 159 -0.98 1.46 -4.40
CA GLU A 159 -1.07 2.19 -3.13
C GLU A 159 -0.14 1.57 -2.09
N SER A 160 0.02 0.25 -2.09
CA SER A 160 0.88 -0.46 -1.14
C SER A 160 2.34 -0.57 -1.57
N GLY A 161 2.65 -0.35 -2.85
CA GLY A 161 3.99 -0.61 -3.40
C GLY A 161 4.24 -2.08 -3.75
N TYR A 162 3.21 -2.92 -3.76
CA TYR A 162 3.34 -4.35 -4.09
C TYR A 162 3.80 -4.57 -5.54
N ALA A 163 4.97 -5.20 -5.71
CA ALA A 163 5.62 -5.41 -7.01
C ALA A 163 5.64 -6.88 -7.47
N GLY A 164 4.87 -7.76 -6.82
CA GLY A 164 4.92 -9.19 -7.10
C GLY A 164 6.16 -9.87 -6.51
N SER A 165 6.58 -10.98 -7.10
CA SER A 165 7.68 -11.81 -6.61
C SER A 165 8.98 -11.64 -7.40
N ALA A 166 8.98 -10.81 -8.45
CA ALA A 166 10.10 -10.70 -9.39
C ALA A 166 11.41 -10.18 -8.76
N LEU A 167 11.31 -9.38 -7.70
CA LEU A 167 12.46 -8.79 -7.00
C LEU A 167 12.93 -9.62 -5.81
N LEU A 168 12.24 -10.71 -5.47
CA LEU A 168 12.57 -11.50 -4.29
C LEU A 168 13.90 -12.23 -4.46
N VAL A 169 14.81 -12.00 -3.51
CA VAL A 169 16.12 -12.65 -3.47
C VAL A 169 16.14 -13.67 -2.33
N SER A 170 16.40 -14.93 -2.69
CA SER A 170 16.49 -16.02 -1.72
C SER A 170 17.64 -15.79 -0.74
N LYS A 171 17.39 -16.06 0.54
CA LYS A 171 18.33 -15.88 1.66
C LYS A 171 18.83 -14.43 1.78
N SER A 172 18.04 -13.45 1.36
CA SER A 172 18.31 -12.04 1.62
C SER A 172 18.17 -11.70 3.12
N PRO A 173 18.78 -10.60 3.60
CA PRO A 173 18.53 -10.11 4.96
C PRO A 173 17.04 -9.87 5.24
N ILE A 174 16.30 -9.40 4.24
CA ILE A 174 14.85 -9.17 4.31
C ILE A 174 14.10 -10.48 4.50
N GLU A 175 14.37 -11.49 3.66
CA GLU A 175 13.75 -12.80 3.81
C GLU A 175 14.02 -13.40 5.19
N ARG A 176 15.26 -13.32 5.69
CA ARG A 176 15.60 -13.78 7.04
C ARG A 176 14.80 -13.08 8.13
N ALA A 177 14.63 -11.75 8.04
CA ALA A 177 13.86 -10.98 9.02
C ALA A 177 12.36 -11.32 8.99
N VAL A 178 11.79 -11.55 7.80
CA VAL A 178 10.40 -11.99 7.66
C VAL A 178 10.24 -13.41 8.24
N ASP A 179 11.14 -14.33 7.89
CA ASP A 179 11.05 -15.73 8.32
C ASP A 179 11.30 -15.90 9.82
N SER A 180 12.22 -15.15 10.42
CA SER A 180 12.50 -15.21 11.87
C SER A 180 11.35 -14.64 12.71
N THR A 181 10.52 -13.76 12.12
CA THR A 181 9.35 -13.15 12.77
C THR A 181 8.03 -13.71 12.25
N LYS A 182 8.07 -14.87 11.58
CA LYS A 182 6.90 -15.45 10.92
C LYS A 182 5.71 -15.56 11.88
N ASN A 183 4.53 -15.13 11.42
CA ASN A 183 3.29 -15.07 12.20
C ASN A 183 3.29 -14.12 13.42
N LEU A 184 4.39 -13.40 13.71
CA LEU A 184 4.38 -12.40 14.77
C LEU A 184 3.72 -11.12 14.28
N ILE A 185 2.69 -10.69 15.00
CA ILE A 185 1.93 -9.47 14.77
C ILE A 185 1.74 -8.70 16.08
N LEU A 186 1.45 -7.41 15.95
CA LEU A 186 0.96 -6.60 17.05
C LEU A 186 -0.56 -6.66 17.08
N VAL A 187 -1.11 -6.55 18.28
CA VAL A 187 -2.56 -6.50 18.52
C VAL A 187 -2.89 -5.32 19.40
N HIS A 188 -4.04 -4.71 19.17
CA HIS A 188 -4.56 -3.61 19.96
C HIS A 188 -5.93 -4.01 20.54
N PRO A 189 -6.22 -3.69 21.81
CA PRO A 189 -7.55 -3.87 22.35
C PRO A 189 -8.57 -3.02 21.57
N SER A 190 -9.58 -3.65 21.01
CA SER A 190 -10.71 -2.98 20.34
C SER A 190 -11.97 -3.79 20.61
N GLN A 191 -13.03 -3.12 21.08
CA GLN A 191 -14.34 -3.73 21.37
C GLN A 191 -14.24 -5.02 22.22
N GLY A 192 -13.34 -5.02 23.22
CA GLY A 192 -13.16 -6.14 24.14
C GLY A 192 -12.36 -7.33 23.58
N LYS A 193 -11.72 -7.20 22.42
CA LYS A 193 -10.83 -8.22 21.82
C LYS A 193 -9.49 -7.61 21.42
N ASN A 194 -8.45 -8.43 21.40
CA ASN A 194 -7.17 -8.06 20.81
C ASN A 194 -7.22 -8.36 19.31
N VAL A 195 -7.13 -7.32 18.49
CA VAL A 195 -7.20 -7.43 17.02
C VAL A 195 -5.98 -6.78 16.38
N PRO A 196 -5.54 -7.25 15.19
CA PRO A 196 -4.62 -6.49 14.36
C PRO A 196 -5.20 -5.10 14.07
N PHE A 197 -4.33 -4.11 13.97
CA PHE A 197 -4.70 -2.70 13.88
C PHE A 197 -3.95 -2.04 12.71
N ALA A 198 -4.36 -0.82 12.34
CA ALA A 198 -3.71 -0.03 11.31
C ALA A 198 -2.29 0.35 11.78
N ALA A 199 -1.32 -0.45 11.36
CA ALA A 199 0.06 -0.32 11.76
C ALA A 199 0.86 0.31 10.62
N SER A 200 1.73 1.24 10.96
CA SER A 200 2.59 1.92 10.00
C SER A 200 3.97 2.16 10.61
N TRP A 201 4.91 2.54 9.75
CA TRP A 201 6.23 3.00 10.17
C TRP A 201 6.62 4.23 9.36
N THR A 202 7.56 5.01 9.89
CA THR A 202 8.09 6.21 9.26
C THR A 202 9.61 6.17 9.37
N GLU A 203 10.32 6.64 8.35
CA GLU A 203 11.80 6.58 8.34
C GLU A 203 12.42 7.51 9.39
N HIS A 204 11.87 8.72 9.57
CA HIS A 204 12.34 9.64 10.59
C HIS A 204 11.19 10.53 11.07
N SER A 205 10.69 10.28 12.28
CA SER A 205 9.55 10.99 12.88
C SER A 205 9.86 12.43 13.30
N ALA A 206 11.15 12.80 13.30
CA ALA A 206 11.62 14.12 13.69
C ALA A 206 11.38 14.42 15.20
N GLY A 207 11.29 13.38 16.01
CA GLY A 207 11.30 13.46 17.48
C GLY A 207 9.97 13.10 18.14
N LYS A 208 8.87 13.10 17.38
CA LYS A 208 7.55 12.64 17.86
C LYS A 208 6.82 11.94 16.73
N THR A 209 6.05 10.91 17.06
CA THR A 209 5.08 10.34 16.12
C THR A 209 3.70 10.99 16.32
N ALA A 210 2.78 10.79 15.39
CA ALA A 210 1.38 11.22 15.49
C ALA A 210 0.43 10.03 15.48
N ALA A 211 -0.81 10.27 15.88
CA ALA A 211 -1.89 9.30 15.79
C ALA A 211 -2.23 9.00 14.32
N TYR A 212 -2.59 7.74 14.04
CA TYR A 212 -2.93 7.29 12.69
C TYR A 212 -4.09 8.09 12.10
N GLU A 213 -5.19 8.18 12.84
CA GLU A 213 -6.42 8.84 12.36
C GLU A 213 -6.20 10.32 12.03
N THR A 214 -5.28 10.99 12.74
CA THR A 214 -4.97 12.39 12.50
C THR A 214 -4.31 12.61 11.15
N ILE A 215 -3.26 11.84 10.84
CA ILE A 215 -2.48 12.02 9.60
C ILE A 215 -3.17 11.39 8.40
N PHE A 216 -3.72 10.18 8.56
CA PHE A 216 -4.39 9.46 7.48
C PHE A 216 -5.85 9.89 7.28
N ARG A 217 -6.40 10.73 8.17
CA ARG A 217 -7.78 11.26 8.10
C ARG A 217 -8.84 10.16 7.97
N GLN A 218 -8.57 9.01 8.59
CA GLN A 218 -9.37 7.81 8.49
C GLN A 218 -9.49 7.15 9.87
N GLU A 219 -10.72 6.89 10.30
CA GLU A 219 -10.99 6.08 11.48
C GLU A 219 -10.45 4.66 11.30
N ALA A 220 -9.71 4.19 12.30
CA ALA A 220 -9.10 2.88 12.29
C ALA A 220 -8.86 2.38 13.71
N ALA A 221 -8.95 1.06 13.91
CA ALA A 221 -8.32 0.47 15.08
C ALA A 221 -6.82 0.80 15.01
N ALA A 222 -6.31 1.62 15.92
CA ALA A 222 -4.92 2.04 16.03
C ALA A 222 -4.68 2.67 17.41
N PRO A 223 -3.43 2.77 17.88
CA PRO A 223 -3.11 3.59 19.05
C PRO A 223 -3.59 5.04 18.86
N GLU A 224 -4.30 5.56 19.86
CA GLU A 224 -4.95 6.88 19.80
C GLU A 224 -3.97 8.06 19.82
N LYS A 225 -2.71 7.83 20.21
CA LYS A 225 -1.72 8.88 20.43
C LYS A 225 -0.37 8.50 19.83
N GLY A 226 0.31 9.51 19.31
CA GLY A 226 1.73 9.44 19.03
C GLY A 226 2.56 9.41 20.32
N VAL A 227 3.84 9.10 20.17
CA VAL A 227 4.82 9.02 21.27
C VAL A 227 6.05 9.85 20.96
N GLU A 228 6.80 10.20 22.01
CA GLU A 228 8.15 10.75 21.86
C GLU A 228 9.08 9.70 21.23
N ALA A 229 9.97 10.15 20.34
CA ALA A 229 10.98 9.34 19.68
C ALA A 229 12.37 9.96 19.97
N PRO A 230 12.99 9.65 21.13
CA PRO A 230 14.18 10.37 21.61
C PRO A 230 15.36 10.33 20.65
N HIS A 231 15.59 9.20 19.97
CA HIS A 231 16.67 9.08 18.99
C HIS A 231 16.44 9.96 17.76
N ALA A 232 15.21 10.01 17.24
CA ALA A 232 14.83 10.91 16.14
C ALA A 232 14.85 12.39 16.55
N LEU A 233 14.64 12.69 17.84
CA LEU A 233 14.77 14.05 18.36
C LEU A 233 16.24 14.48 18.39
N LEU A 234 17.13 13.61 18.87
CA LEU A 234 18.58 13.86 18.89
C LEU A 234 19.13 14.06 17.47
N ALA A 235 18.72 13.22 16.52
CA ALA A 235 19.13 13.29 15.12
C ALA A 235 18.30 14.29 14.28
N ARG A 236 17.38 15.05 14.88
CA ARG A 236 16.41 15.88 14.14
C ARG A 236 17.08 16.82 13.13
N GLN A 237 18.17 17.48 13.50
CA GLN A 237 18.85 18.44 12.63
C GLN A 237 19.46 17.80 11.37
N GLU A 238 19.85 16.52 11.44
CA GLU A 238 20.40 15.76 10.31
C GLU A 238 19.33 15.51 9.24
N SER A 239 18.07 15.49 9.66
CA SER A 239 16.90 15.27 8.79
C SER A 239 16.25 16.56 8.26
N LYS A 240 16.92 17.71 8.41
CA LYS A 240 16.37 19.02 8.00
C LYS A 240 16.28 19.11 6.47
N TRP A 241 15.16 19.64 5.98
CA TRP A 241 14.94 19.90 4.57
C TRP A 241 14.24 21.26 4.35
N SER A 242 14.36 21.79 3.13
CA SER A 242 13.67 23.00 2.70
C SER A 242 13.30 22.92 1.23
N HIS A 243 12.13 23.46 0.89
CA HIS A 243 11.66 23.55 -0.48
C HIS A 243 11.01 24.90 -0.73
N GLN A 244 11.16 25.44 -1.94
CA GLN A 244 10.58 26.70 -2.35
C GLN A 244 9.77 26.49 -3.62
N ILE A 245 8.56 27.02 -3.63
CA ILE A 245 7.64 26.91 -4.76
C ILE A 245 6.88 28.23 -4.93
N SER A 246 6.72 28.68 -6.17
CA SER A 246 5.87 29.85 -6.43
C SER A 246 4.40 29.50 -6.23
N LYS A 247 3.59 30.49 -5.83
CA LYS A 247 2.13 30.33 -5.71
C LYS A 247 1.49 29.79 -7.00
N LYS A 248 1.99 30.23 -8.15
CA LYS A 248 1.54 29.76 -9.48
C LYS A 248 1.86 28.28 -9.72
N GLN A 249 3.07 27.85 -9.38
CA GLN A 249 3.44 26.43 -9.51
C GLN A 249 2.62 25.55 -8.57
N LEU A 250 2.41 25.99 -7.32
CA LEU A 250 1.57 25.27 -6.37
C LEU A 250 0.13 25.14 -6.87
N ALA A 251 -0.46 26.24 -7.37
CA ALA A 251 -1.80 26.23 -7.95
C ALA A 251 -1.90 25.18 -9.07
N ASN A 252 -0.97 25.22 -10.02
CA ASN A 252 -0.92 24.26 -11.12
C ASN A 252 -0.81 22.81 -10.64
N SER A 253 0.06 22.51 -9.67
CA SER A 253 0.22 21.16 -9.13
C SER A 253 -1.06 20.63 -8.45
N LEU A 254 -1.84 21.54 -7.86
CA LEU A 254 -3.10 21.21 -7.17
C LEU A 254 -4.33 21.29 -8.08
N GLY A 255 -4.18 21.77 -9.33
CA GLY A 255 -5.30 21.96 -10.27
C GLY A 255 -6.17 23.18 -9.94
N LEU A 256 -5.58 24.20 -9.33
CA LEU A 256 -6.22 25.47 -8.94
C LEU A 256 -5.79 26.60 -9.89
N SER A 257 -6.55 27.69 -9.89
CA SER A 257 -6.24 28.88 -10.69
C SER A 257 -5.16 29.74 -10.04
N GLN A 258 -5.26 29.95 -8.72
CA GLN A 258 -4.30 30.74 -7.94
C GLN A 258 -4.24 30.30 -6.47
N VAL A 259 -3.30 30.89 -5.72
CA VAL A 259 -3.15 30.71 -4.27
C VAL A 259 -3.22 32.07 -3.58
N ASP A 260 -4.42 32.47 -3.17
CA ASP A 260 -4.65 33.75 -2.50
C ASP A 260 -4.21 33.68 -1.04
N ALA A 261 -4.63 32.62 -0.33
CA ALA A 261 -4.24 32.32 1.04
C ALA A 261 -3.82 30.86 1.18
N PHE A 262 -2.92 30.60 2.13
CA PHE A 262 -2.41 29.28 2.45
C PHE A 262 -2.40 29.10 3.97
N GLU A 263 -3.12 28.11 4.46
CA GLU A 263 -3.25 27.77 5.88
C GLU A 263 -2.81 26.32 6.10
N VAL A 264 -2.13 26.06 7.22
CA VAL A 264 -1.69 24.72 7.63
C VAL A 264 -2.49 24.24 8.82
N PHE A 265 -2.92 22.98 8.79
CA PHE A 265 -3.57 22.33 9.92
C PHE A 265 -2.58 21.41 10.63
N ILE A 266 -2.36 21.68 11.92
CA ILE A 266 -1.34 21.02 12.74
C ILE A 266 -2.03 20.21 13.83
N ASP A 267 -1.54 19.00 14.07
CA ASP A 267 -1.86 18.18 15.23
C ASP A 267 -1.11 18.72 16.46
N PRO A 268 -1.78 19.35 17.45
CA PRO A 268 -1.08 20.01 18.54
C PRO A 268 -0.17 19.10 19.38
N PRO A 269 -0.54 17.83 19.71
CA PRO A 269 0.32 16.92 20.46
C PRO A 269 1.66 16.60 19.77
N SER A 270 1.64 16.37 18.46
CA SER A 270 2.83 15.94 17.71
C SER A 270 3.54 17.07 16.97
N GLY A 271 2.86 18.18 16.70
CA GLY A 271 3.35 19.28 15.86
C GLY A 271 3.32 18.96 14.36
N LYS A 272 2.72 17.84 13.95
CA LYS A 272 2.69 17.42 12.54
C LYS A 272 1.56 18.08 11.77
N VAL A 273 1.84 18.49 10.55
CA VAL A 273 0.85 18.99 9.59
C VAL A 273 0.08 17.80 9.02
N TYR A 274 -1.24 17.79 9.22
CA TYR A 274 -2.12 16.75 8.66
C TYR A 274 -2.87 17.21 7.41
N GLY A 275 -2.85 18.51 7.11
CA GLY A 275 -3.46 19.05 5.90
C GLY A 275 -3.22 20.53 5.72
N ILE A 276 -3.68 21.05 4.60
CA ILE A 276 -3.64 22.47 4.26
C ILE A 276 -4.99 22.94 3.72
N ARG A 277 -5.23 24.24 3.82
CA ARG A 277 -6.32 24.93 3.13
C ARG A 277 -5.76 26.00 2.21
N ILE A 278 -6.24 26.01 0.97
CA ILE A 278 -5.91 27.02 -0.03
C ILE A 278 -7.16 27.77 -0.43
N LYS A 279 -7.05 29.10 -0.48
CA LYS A 279 -8.08 29.98 -1.04
C LYS A 279 -7.77 30.27 -2.51
N ASP A 280 -8.73 30.01 -3.38
CA ASP A 280 -8.72 30.30 -4.82
C ASP A 280 -9.94 31.19 -5.14
N GLY A 281 -9.72 32.50 -5.17
CA GLY A 281 -10.78 33.50 -5.29
C GLY A 281 -11.71 33.47 -4.08
N ASN A 282 -12.96 33.07 -4.30
CA ASN A 282 -13.97 32.95 -3.24
C ASN A 282 -14.12 31.50 -2.72
N GLU A 283 -13.41 30.55 -3.31
CA GLU A 283 -13.48 29.13 -2.95
C GLU A 283 -12.33 28.72 -2.04
N SER A 284 -12.55 27.68 -1.24
CA SER A 284 -11.54 27.08 -0.37
C SER A 284 -11.42 25.59 -0.64
N TYR A 285 -10.19 25.12 -0.74
CA TYR A 285 -9.86 23.73 -1.04
C TYR A 285 -8.98 23.16 0.06
N ASP A 286 -9.39 22.03 0.62
CA ASP A 286 -8.64 21.30 1.63
C ASP A 286 -7.90 20.13 0.98
N PHE A 287 -6.63 19.98 1.33
CA PHE A 287 -5.80 18.85 0.91
C PHE A 287 -5.19 18.21 2.15
N ASP A 288 -5.34 16.90 2.31
CA ASP A 288 -4.59 16.17 3.33
C ASP A 288 -3.09 16.10 2.99
N PHE A 289 -2.29 15.72 3.98
CA PHE A 289 -0.84 15.64 3.84
C PHE A 289 -0.41 14.71 2.69
N HIS A 290 -1.05 13.54 2.55
CA HIS A 290 -0.68 12.56 1.54
C HIS A 290 -0.95 13.07 0.12
N THR A 291 -2.11 13.70 -0.08
CA THR A 291 -2.49 14.33 -1.34
C THR A 291 -1.51 15.44 -1.70
N LEU A 292 -1.17 16.31 -0.74
CA LEU A 292 -0.19 17.37 -0.96
C LEU A 292 1.19 16.79 -1.33
N GLN A 293 1.66 15.77 -0.60
CA GLN A 293 2.93 15.10 -0.87
C GLN A 293 2.94 14.44 -2.25
N THR A 294 1.85 13.77 -2.66
CA THR A 294 1.74 13.16 -3.99
C THR A 294 1.78 14.21 -5.10
N LYS A 295 1.16 15.38 -4.90
CA LYS A 295 1.13 16.46 -5.89
C LYS A 295 2.45 17.21 -6.01
N LEU A 296 3.20 17.34 -4.92
CA LEU A 296 4.50 18.03 -4.91
C LEU A 296 5.69 17.11 -5.16
N GLY A 297 5.56 15.82 -4.84
CA GLY A 297 6.66 14.85 -4.84
C GLY A 297 7.27 14.69 -3.44
N LYS A 298 7.67 13.45 -3.10
CA LYS A 298 8.28 13.10 -1.81
C LYS A 298 9.63 13.79 -1.60
N GLU A 299 10.31 14.18 -2.67
CA GLU A 299 11.56 14.92 -2.68
C GLU A 299 11.39 16.40 -2.29
N HIS A 300 10.21 16.97 -2.56
CA HIS A 300 9.89 18.37 -2.27
C HIS A 300 9.11 18.54 -0.96
N LEU A 301 8.36 17.52 -0.54
CA LEU A 301 7.70 17.45 0.75
C LEU A 301 8.02 16.13 1.47
N PRO A 302 9.25 15.96 2.03
CA PRO A 302 9.70 14.70 2.61
C PRO A 302 8.92 14.20 3.82
N SER A 303 8.35 15.10 4.63
CA SER A 303 7.68 14.75 5.88
C SER A 303 6.51 15.66 6.22
N SER A 304 5.70 15.23 7.17
CA SER A 304 4.58 15.98 7.75
C SER A 304 5.02 16.96 8.86
N ASP A 305 6.31 17.01 9.20
CA ASP A 305 6.83 17.96 10.18
C ASP A 305 7.48 19.14 9.45
N PHE A 306 6.67 20.16 9.17
CA PHE A 306 7.12 21.35 8.48
C PHE A 306 6.35 22.61 8.86
N THR A 307 6.96 23.73 8.50
CA THR A 307 6.37 25.07 8.56
C THR A 307 6.44 25.70 7.18
N VAL A 308 5.53 26.64 6.92
CA VAL A 308 5.50 27.39 5.67
C VAL A 308 5.57 28.86 5.98
N SER A 309 6.51 29.57 5.36
CA SER A 309 6.56 31.03 5.36
C SER A 309 6.31 31.55 3.96
N GLN A 310 5.57 32.66 3.86
CA GLN A 310 5.30 33.32 2.59
C GLN A 310 6.20 34.54 2.44
N LYS A 311 6.85 34.67 1.28
CA LYS A 311 7.57 35.87 0.88
C LYS A 311 7.16 36.23 -0.53
N GLU A 312 6.49 37.38 -0.69
CA GLU A 312 5.97 37.85 -1.97
C GLU A 312 5.11 36.75 -2.65
N ASN A 313 5.56 36.25 -3.80
CA ASN A 313 4.90 35.23 -4.61
C ASN A 313 5.43 33.80 -4.36
N MET A 314 6.26 33.61 -3.34
CA MET A 314 6.91 32.34 -3.01
C MET A 314 6.43 31.81 -1.66
N LEU A 315 6.26 30.49 -1.59
CA LEU A 315 6.09 29.73 -0.35
C LEU A 315 7.38 28.97 -0.06
N HIS A 316 7.88 29.12 1.17
CA HIS A 316 9.09 28.50 1.67
C HIS A 316 8.71 27.47 2.73
N PHE A 317 8.84 26.21 2.37
CA PHE A 317 8.68 25.08 3.27
C PHE A 317 10.00 24.81 3.98
N THR A 318 9.96 24.64 5.30
CA THR A 318 11.11 24.17 6.09
C THR A 318 10.60 23.11 7.06
N GLY A 319 11.22 21.94 7.03
CA GLY A 319 10.78 20.81 7.82
C GLY A 319 11.91 19.87 8.20
N PHE A 320 11.53 18.80 8.87
CA PHE A 320 12.42 17.80 9.43
C PHE A 320 11.85 16.40 9.29
N GLY A 321 12.71 15.40 9.21
CA GLY A 321 12.32 14.01 9.11
C GLY A 321 11.95 13.57 7.70
N LYS A 322 11.46 12.34 7.61
CA LYS A 322 11.11 11.66 6.36
C LYS A 322 10.00 10.64 6.60
N GLY A 323 9.00 10.66 5.73
CA GLY A 323 7.78 9.88 5.88
C GLY A 323 6.66 10.62 6.64
N HIS A 324 5.54 9.93 6.82
CA HIS A 324 4.31 10.53 7.34
C HIS A 324 4.29 10.75 8.85
N GLY A 325 5.25 10.19 9.60
CA GLY A 325 5.39 10.45 11.04
C GLY A 325 4.46 9.62 11.94
N VAL A 326 3.92 8.49 11.48
CA VAL A 326 2.96 7.66 12.25
C VAL A 326 3.56 6.28 12.51
N GLY A 327 3.33 5.75 13.72
CA GLY A 327 3.67 4.38 14.08
C GLY A 327 5.13 4.20 14.49
N LEU A 328 5.78 3.13 14.05
CA LEU A 328 7.19 2.85 14.36
C LEU A 328 8.11 3.89 13.68
N CYS A 329 9.02 4.48 14.43
CA CYS A 329 10.07 5.38 13.91
C CYS A 329 11.41 4.67 13.94
#